data_AF-A0A4Y9M015-F1
#
_entry.id   AF-A0A4Y9M015-F1
#
_cell.length_a   1.000
_cell.length_b   1.000
_cell.length_c   1.000
_cell.angle_alpha   90.00
_cell.angle_beta   90.00
_cell.angle_gamma   90.00
#
_symmetry.space_group_name_H-M   'P 1'
#
loop_
_entity.id
_entity.type
_entity.pdbx_description
1 polymer ?
#
loop_
_entity_poly.entity_id
_entity_poly.type
_entity_poly.pdbx_seq_one_letter_code
_entity_poly.pdbx_strand_id
1 'polypeptide(L)'
;MKQELVARDLIASDEAAAFFNAWAIDEERHTDGFIRIIELVANGSEKTLRERLEARSHDFGPIVEHLKDEFSVMVMIAFDEMCTCRAYAAEKPFYDALGNNTFHHWLREVIADEAVHSMNAVNVICSRYRDRIGQVGTILDNLIRAADTLRYSGTFVLDYFGAVYSRELLADSRLATMRNIAKPLIV
;
A
#
# COMPACT_ATOMS: atom_id res chain seq x y z
N MET A 1 7.69 -2.92 8.06
CA MET A 1 7.07 -1.59 8.27
C MET A 1 6.84 -1.25 9.74
N LYS A 2 6.03 -2.02 10.50
CA LYS A 2 5.71 -1.71 11.93
C LYS A 2 6.93 -1.41 12.81
N GLN A 3 7.97 -2.25 12.75
CA GLN A 3 9.21 -2.04 13.52
C GLN A 3 9.92 -0.74 13.12
N GLU A 4 9.93 -0.38 11.84
CA GLU A 4 10.56 0.83 11.33
C GLU A 4 9.84 2.09 11.81
N LEU A 5 8.49 2.06 11.81
CA LEU A 5 7.67 3.16 12.32
C LEU A 5 7.94 3.43 13.81
N VAL A 6 8.10 2.36 14.61
CA VAL A 6 8.44 2.45 16.03
C VAL A 6 9.87 2.96 16.23
N ALA A 7 10.85 2.42 15.48
CA ALA A 7 12.25 2.79 15.61
C ALA A 7 12.50 4.28 15.30
N ARG A 8 11.68 4.86 14.41
CA ARG A 8 11.75 6.26 14.01
C ARG A 8 10.81 7.20 14.76
N ASP A 9 10.01 6.69 15.69
CA ASP A 9 8.99 7.45 16.41
C ASP A 9 8.04 8.24 15.48
N LEU A 10 7.58 7.58 14.40
CA LEU A 10 6.82 8.25 13.33
C LEU A 10 5.33 8.36 13.59
N ILE A 11 4.80 7.63 14.57
CA ILE A 11 3.36 7.59 14.88
C ILE A 11 3.13 8.32 16.20
N ALA A 12 2.61 9.53 16.09
CA ALA A 12 2.43 10.47 17.20
C ALA A 12 0.97 10.59 17.68
N SER A 13 0.01 10.14 16.88
CA SER A 13 -1.42 10.27 17.14
C SER A 13 -2.11 8.92 17.40
N ASP A 14 -3.12 8.93 18.27
CA ASP A 14 -3.95 7.76 18.55
C ASP A 14 -4.72 7.30 17.31
N GLU A 15 -5.18 8.23 16.47
CA GLU A 15 -5.88 7.91 15.22
C GLU A 15 -4.96 7.22 14.20
N ALA A 16 -3.72 7.70 14.06
CA ALA A 16 -2.73 7.04 13.22
C ALA A 16 -2.35 5.67 13.79
N ALA A 17 -2.14 5.55 15.11
CA ALA A 17 -1.85 4.27 15.76
C ALA A 17 -3.00 3.26 15.56
N ALA A 18 -4.25 3.69 15.70
CA ALA A 18 -5.42 2.86 15.45
C ALA A 18 -5.49 2.42 13.97
N PHE A 19 -5.25 3.34 13.04
CA PHE A 19 -5.14 3.02 11.61
C PHE A 19 -4.08 1.94 11.35
N PHE A 20 -2.84 2.14 11.81
CA PHE A 20 -1.74 1.21 11.56
C PHE A 20 -1.96 -0.17 12.17
N ASN A 21 -2.61 -0.25 13.32
CA ASN A 21 -2.94 -1.54 13.92
C ASN A 21 -3.98 -2.30 13.09
N ALA A 22 -5.02 -1.62 12.60
CA ALA A 22 -6.02 -2.25 11.74
C ALA A 22 -5.42 -2.65 10.39
N TRP A 23 -4.71 -1.72 9.75
CA TRP A 23 -3.99 -1.95 8.49
C TRP A 23 -3.07 -3.17 8.59
N ALA A 24 -2.17 -3.22 9.57
CA ALA A 24 -1.23 -4.33 9.71
C ALA A 24 -1.90 -5.70 9.90
N ILE A 25 -3.06 -5.76 10.54
CA ILE A 25 -3.82 -7.02 10.69
C ILE A 25 -4.33 -7.52 9.35
N ASP A 26 -4.85 -6.62 8.51
CA ASP A 26 -5.35 -6.98 7.19
C ASP A 26 -4.19 -7.39 6.28
N GLU A 27 -3.07 -6.67 6.34
CA GLU A 27 -1.88 -6.99 5.53
C GLU A 27 -1.23 -8.33 5.88
N GLU A 28 -1.23 -8.71 7.16
CA GLU A 28 -0.82 -10.05 7.59
C GLU A 28 -1.74 -11.12 6.98
N ARG A 29 -3.06 -10.88 6.96
CA ARG A 29 -4.03 -11.81 6.34
C ARG A 29 -3.87 -11.91 4.84
N HIS A 30 -3.63 -10.78 4.16
CA HIS A 30 -3.40 -10.76 2.71
C HIS A 30 -2.11 -11.52 2.37
N THR A 31 -1.03 -11.26 3.11
CA THR A 31 0.25 -11.97 2.99
C THR A 31 0.07 -13.48 3.14
N ASP A 32 -0.65 -13.93 4.17
CA ASP A 32 -0.93 -15.35 4.39
C ASP A 32 -1.75 -15.97 3.25
N GLY A 33 -2.74 -15.23 2.74
CA GLY A 33 -3.54 -15.66 1.59
C GLY A 33 -2.69 -15.83 0.33
N PHE A 34 -1.84 -14.86 0.00
CA PHE A 34 -0.94 -14.93 -1.15
C PHE A 34 0.08 -16.06 -1.04
N ILE A 35 0.72 -16.24 0.13
CA ILE A 35 1.62 -17.37 0.37
C ILE A 35 0.90 -18.68 0.09
N ARG A 36 -0.32 -18.84 0.62
CA ARG A 36 -1.09 -20.06 0.43
C ARG A 36 -1.42 -20.32 -1.05
N ILE A 37 -1.79 -19.28 -1.79
CA ILE A 37 -2.07 -19.37 -3.23
C ILE A 37 -0.80 -19.79 -3.99
N ILE A 38 0.33 -19.16 -3.71
CA ILE A 38 1.61 -19.47 -4.36
C ILE A 38 2.01 -20.93 -4.07
N GLU A 39 1.93 -21.38 -2.82
CA GLU A 39 2.23 -22.76 -2.44
C GLU A 39 1.37 -23.79 -3.20
N LEU A 40 0.07 -23.49 -3.36
CA LEU A 40 -0.87 -24.34 -4.09
C LEU A 40 -0.54 -24.40 -5.59
N VAL A 41 -0.27 -23.25 -6.21
CA VAL A 41 0.07 -23.16 -7.64
C VAL A 41 1.44 -23.80 -7.92
N ALA A 42 2.39 -23.64 -7.01
CA ALA A 42 3.74 -24.17 -7.11
C ALA A 42 3.81 -25.70 -6.91
N ASN A 43 2.72 -26.36 -6.52
CA ASN A 43 2.60 -27.81 -6.34
C ASN A 43 3.79 -28.41 -5.53
N GLY A 44 4.16 -27.75 -4.44
CA GLY A 44 5.24 -28.20 -3.56
C GLY A 44 6.67 -27.86 -4.00
N SER A 45 6.86 -27.00 -5.00
CA SER A 45 8.19 -26.45 -5.35
C SER A 45 8.61 -25.25 -4.49
N GLU A 46 7.68 -24.62 -3.78
CA GLU A 46 7.90 -23.44 -2.92
C GLU A 46 7.83 -23.77 -1.42
N LYS A 47 8.36 -24.93 -0.98
CA LYS A 47 8.26 -25.43 0.41
C LYS A 47 8.85 -24.52 1.49
N THR A 48 9.76 -23.63 1.12
CA THR A 48 10.45 -22.72 2.04
C THR A 48 10.12 -21.26 1.76
N LEU A 49 9.01 -20.98 1.05
CA LEU A 49 8.62 -19.62 0.67
C LEU A 49 8.51 -18.71 1.89
N ARG A 50 7.81 -19.14 2.95
CA ARG A 50 7.65 -18.36 4.17
C ARG A 50 8.98 -18.05 4.86
N GLU A 51 9.82 -19.07 5.04
CA GLU A 51 11.16 -18.90 5.64
C GLU A 51 12.02 -17.92 4.82
N ARG A 52 11.96 -18.02 3.48
CA ARG A 52 12.65 -17.10 2.58
C ARG A 52 12.13 -15.67 2.68
N LEU A 53 10.82 -15.48 2.85
CA LEU A 53 10.21 -14.15 3.01
C LEU A 53 10.62 -13.54 4.35
N GLU A 54 10.56 -14.30 5.44
CA GLU A 54 10.96 -13.87 6.79
C GLU A 54 12.46 -13.55 6.88
N ALA A 55 13.30 -14.28 6.16
CA ALA A 55 14.75 -14.05 6.11
C ALA A 55 15.17 -12.88 5.22
N ARG A 56 14.25 -12.22 4.50
CA ARG A 56 14.61 -11.09 3.64
C ARG A 56 15.19 -9.94 4.46
N SER A 57 16.26 -9.34 3.94
CA SER A 57 16.72 -8.05 4.42
C SER A 57 15.73 -6.97 3.96
N HIS A 58 15.41 -6.05 4.86
CA HIS A 58 14.53 -4.92 4.60
C HIS A 58 15.40 -3.67 4.53
N ASP A 59 15.38 -2.96 3.40
CA ASP A 59 16.11 -1.70 3.22
C ASP A 59 15.13 -0.56 2.93
N PHE A 60 14.94 0.30 3.93
CA PHE A 60 14.10 1.49 3.87
C PHE A 60 14.82 2.72 3.31
N GLY A 61 16.12 2.61 3.01
CA GLY A 61 16.95 3.68 2.46
C GLY A 61 16.33 4.38 1.25
N PRO A 62 15.79 3.65 0.25
CA PRO A 62 15.16 4.25 -0.93
C PRO A 62 13.93 5.13 -0.64
N ILE A 63 13.24 4.89 0.49
CA ILE A 63 12.02 5.62 0.87
C ILE A 63 12.20 6.51 2.09
N VAL A 64 13.43 6.69 2.57
CA VAL A 64 13.73 7.42 3.81
C VAL A 64 13.18 8.86 3.80
N GLU A 65 13.15 9.49 2.62
CA GLU A 65 12.64 10.85 2.43
C GLU A 65 11.12 10.97 2.65
N HIS A 66 10.40 9.83 2.63
CA HIS A 66 8.97 9.72 2.89
C HIS A 66 8.67 9.24 4.32
N LEU A 67 9.70 8.79 5.05
CA LEU A 67 9.65 8.34 6.45
C LEU A 67 10.14 9.44 7.41
N LYS A 68 9.63 10.66 7.24
CA LYS A 68 10.06 11.87 7.99
C LYS A 68 9.18 12.18 9.19
N ASP A 69 7.86 12.09 8.99
CA ASP A 69 6.86 12.38 10.00
C ASP A 69 5.58 11.59 9.69
N GLU A 70 4.68 11.51 10.67
CA GLU A 70 3.40 10.80 10.54
C GLU A 70 2.64 11.21 9.27
N PHE A 71 2.55 12.51 8.99
CA PHE A 71 1.85 13.04 7.82
C PHE A 71 2.40 12.48 6.51
N SER A 72 3.73 12.46 6.35
CA SER A 72 4.38 11.95 5.14
C SER A 72 4.12 10.47 4.95
N VAL A 73 4.13 9.69 6.05
CA VAL A 73 3.80 8.26 6.01
C VAL A 73 2.33 8.06 5.64
N MET A 74 1.40 8.81 6.23
CA MET A 74 -0.03 8.71 5.90
C MET A 74 -0.30 9.04 4.44
N VAL A 75 0.36 10.06 3.87
CA VAL A 75 0.24 10.41 2.45
C VAL A 75 0.79 9.29 1.57
N MET A 76 1.93 8.70 1.94
CA MET A 76 2.53 7.58 1.22
C MET A 76 1.59 6.38 1.18
N ILE A 77 1.02 5.98 2.32
CA ILE A 77 0.10 4.83 2.38
C ILE A 77 -1.18 5.13 1.61
N ALA A 78 -1.79 6.30 1.80
CA ALA A 78 -3.00 6.67 1.05
C ALA A 78 -2.82 6.56 -0.48
N PHE A 79 -1.62 6.88 -0.97
CA PHE A 79 -1.26 6.75 -2.37
C PHE A 79 -0.92 5.32 -2.79
N ASP A 80 -0.16 4.60 -1.97
CA ASP A 80 0.26 3.23 -2.25
C ASP A 80 -0.95 2.30 -2.37
N GLU A 81 -1.86 2.36 -1.41
CA GLU A 81 -3.09 1.56 -1.44
C GLU A 81 -3.99 1.90 -2.63
N MET A 82 -4.04 3.18 -3.01
CA MET A 82 -4.76 3.59 -4.22
C MET A 82 -4.12 3.02 -5.49
N CYS A 83 -2.79 2.91 -5.53
CA CYS A 83 -2.09 2.25 -6.63
C CYS A 83 -2.41 0.75 -6.64
N THR A 84 -2.39 0.09 -5.49
CA THR A 84 -2.72 -1.33 -5.34
C THR A 84 -4.16 -1.63 -5.81
N CYS A 85 -5.15 -0.85 -5.38
CA CYS A 85 -6.53 -0.98 -5.88
C CYS A 85 -6.62 -0.94 -7.40
N ARG A 86 -5.92 0.03 -8.01
CA ARG A 86 -5.94 0.25 -9.46
C ARG A 86 -5.17 -0.83 -10.21
N ALA A 87 -4.08 -1.33 -9.64
CA ALA A 87 -3.31 -2.42 -10.22
C ALA A 87 -4.16 -3.70 -10.29
N TYR A 88 -4.82 -4.07 -9.18
CA TYR A 88 -5.74 -5.21 -9.18
C TYR A 88 -6.90 -5.03 -10.18
N ALA A 89 -7.46 -3.82 -10.27
CA ALA A 89 -8.53 -3.54 -11.23
C ALA A 89 -8.05 -3.68 -12.69
N ALA A 90 -6.84 -3.24 -13.00
CA ALA A 90 -6.24 -3.36 -14.34
C ALA A 90 -5.85 -4.80 -14.69
N GLU A 91 -5.47 -5.61 -13.70
CA GLU A 91 -5.18 -7.04 -13.88
C GLU A 91 -6.41 -7.95 -13.81
N LYS A 92 -7.61 -7.39 -13.63
CA LYS A 92 -8.86 -8.15 -13.62
C LYS A 92 -8.97 -9.18 -14.77
N PRO A 93 -8.60 -8.88 -16.04
CA PRO A 93 -8.66 -9.88 -17.11
C PRO A 93 -7.77 -11.09 -16.87
N PHE A 94 -6.58 -10.90 -16.27
CA PHE A 94 -5.67 -11.99 -15.92
C PHE A 94 -6.29 -12.86 -14.82
N TYR A 95 -6.82 -12.23 -13.76
CA TYR A 95 -7.46 -12.95 -12.67
C TYR A 95 -8.72 -13.69 -13.15
N ASP A 96 -9.55 -13.07 -13.99
CA ASP A 96 -10.74 -13.67 -14.60
C ASP A 96 -10.41 -14.96 -15.37
N ALA A 97 -9.29 -14.96 -16.11
CA ALA A 97 -8.83 -16.11 -16.89
C ALA A 97 -8.43 -17.33 -16.05
N LEU A 98 -8.17 -17.16 -14.74
CA LEU A 98 -7.91 -18.29 -13.83
C LEU A 98 -9.17 -19.11 -13.53
N GLY A 99 -10.37 -18.58 -13.78
CA GLY A 99 -11.63 -19.31 -13.71
C GLY A 99 -12.03 -19.84 -12.32
N ASN A 100 -11.41 -19.33 -11.25
CA ASN A 100 -11.65 -19.79 -9.87
C ASN A 100 -12.47 -18.76 -9.09
N ASN A 101 -13.76 -19.06 -8.87
CA ASN A 101 -14.68 -18.17 -8.16
C ASN A 101 -14.29 -17.90 -6.69
N THR A 102 -13.67 -18.86 -6.02
CA THR A 102 -13.19 -18.68 -4.63
C THR A 102 -12.05 -17.68 -4.60
N PHE A 103 -11.09 -17.81 -5.51
CA PHE A 103 -10.00 -16.85 -5.66
C PHE A 103 -10.52 -15.46 -6.04
N HIS A 104 -11.48 -15.36 -6.97
CA HIS A 104 -12.09 -14.07 -7.32
C HIS A 104 -12.82 -13.42 -6.16
N HIS A 105 -13.51 -14.21 -5.34
CA HIS A 105 -14.18 -13.67 -4.16
C HIS A 105 -13.17 -13.11 -3.18
N TRP A 106 -12.13 -13.88 -2.85
CA TRP A 106 -11.06 -13.46 -1.96
C TRP A 106 -10.34 -12.22 -2.48
N LEU A 107 -10.00 -12.18 -3.78
CA LEU A 107 -9.35 -11.02 -4.39
C LEU A 107 -10.22 -9.76 -4.33
N ARG A 108 -11.54 -9.88 -4.47
CA ARG A 108 -12.45 -8.74 -4.28
C ARG A 108 -12.47 -8.23 -2.85
N GLU A 109 -12.30 -9.11 -1.86
CA GLU A 109 -12.19 -8.72 -0.45
C GLU A 109 -10.86 -7.98 -0.21
N VAL A 110 -9.74 -8.50 -0.72
CA VAL A 110 -8.44 -7.80 -0.69
C VAL A 110 -8.55 -6.40 -1.29
N ILE A 111 -9.09 -6.27 -2.52
CA ILE A 111 -9.27 -4.96 -3.17
C ILE A 111 -10.15 -4.00 -2.33
N ALA A 112 -11.16 -4.53 -1.64
CA ALA A 112 -12.02 -3.73 -0.78
C ALA A 112 -11.27 -3.24 0.46
N ASP A 113 -10.42 -4.09 1.05
CA ASP A 113 -9.55 -3.73 2.17
C ASP A 113 -8.58 -2.61 1.75
N GLU A 114 -7.89 -2.73 0.60
CA GLU A 114 -6.98 -1.67 0.11
C GLU A 114 -7.71 -0.32 -0.06
N ALA A 115 -8.94 -0.36 -0.57
CA ALA A 115 -9.75 0.84 -0.74
C ALA A 115 -10.12 1.47 0.62
N VAL A 116 -10.42 0.64 1.61
CA VAL A 116 -10.67 1.08 2.99
C VAL A 116 -9.39 1.64 3.62
N HIS A 117 -8.24 1.00 3.42
CA HIS A 117 -6.95 1.47 3.93
C HIS A 117 -6.58 2.84 3.36
N SER A 118 -6.68 3.00 2.03
CA SER A 118 -6.48 4.28 1.36
C SER A 118 -7.37 5.38 1.95
N MET A 119 -8.67 5.10 2.11
CA MET A 119 -9.62 6.08 2.62
C MET A 119 -9.47 6.37 4.11
N ASN A 120 -9.11 5.38 4.92
CA ASN A 120 -8.81 5.61 6.34
C ASN A 120 -7.57 6.49 6.50
N ALA A 121 -6.55 6.29 5.66
CA ALA A 121 -5.39 7.17 5.65
C ALA A 121 -5.75 8.61 5.26
N VAL A 122 -6.60 8.77 4.23
CA VAL A 122 -7.17 10.08 3.86
C VAL A 122 -7.95 10.72 5.02
N ASN A 123 -8.73 9.95 5.76
CA ASN A 123 -9.51 10.47 6.90
C ASN A 123 -8.60 10.98 8.03
N VAL A 124 -7.49 10.29 8.32
CA VAL A 124 -6.49 10.77 9.27
C VAL A 124 -5.83 12.05 8.77
N ILE A 125 -5.43 12.10 7.48
CA ILE A 125 -4.87 13.31 6.85
C ILE A 125 -5.82 14.50 7.00
N CYS A 126 -7.09 14.33 6.62
CA CYS A 126 -8.07 15.40 6.62
C CYS A 126 -8.49 15.83 8.03
N SER A 127 -8.46 14.93 9.01
CA SER A 127 -8.83 15.28 10.39
C SER A 127 -7.72 16.02 11.12
N ARG A 128 -6.44 15.64 10.90
CA ARG A 128 -5.30 16.12 11.69
C ARG A 128 -4.37 17.10 10.99
N TYR A 129 -4.27 17.02 9.66
CA TYR A 129 -3.22 17.69 8.89
C TYR A 129 -3.76 18.66 7.84
N ARG A 130 -4.89 19.33 8.14
CA ARG A 130 -5.55 20.25 7.21
C ARG A 130 -4.65 21.39 6.74
N ASP A 131 -3.85 21.93 7.64
CA ASP A 131 -2.86 22.98 7.37
C ASP A 131 -1.72 22.52 6.45
N ARG A 132 -1.48 21.20 6.38
CA ARG A 132 -0.44 20.59 5.54
C ARG A 132 -0.96 20.00 4.22
N ILE A 133 -2.26 20.03 3.94
CA ILE A 133 -2.83 19.48 2.69
C ILE A 133 -2.14 20.04 1.44
N GLY A 134 -1.71 21.31 1.46
CA GLY A 134 -0.96 21.92 0.36
C GLY A 134 0.37 21.23 0.02
N GLN A 135 0.92 20.43 0.94
CA GLN A 135 2.18 19.69 0.75
C GLN A 135 1.97 18.34 0.04
N VAL A 136 0.73 17.80 0.02
CA VAL A 136 0.43 16.45 -0.48
C VAL A 136 0.90 16.27 -1.92
N GLY A 137 0.58 17.21 -2.82
CA GLY A 137 0.96 17.12 -4.23
C GLY A 137 2.47 16.94 -4.41
N THR A 138 3.28 17.71 -3.68
CA THR A 138 4.74 17.60 -3.70
C THR A 138 5.22 16.25 -3.18
N ILE A 139 4.62 15.72 -2.10
CA ILE A 139 4.97 14.40 -1.57
C ILE A 139 4.69 13.31 -2.60
N LEU A 140 3.52 13.34 -3.24
CA LEU A 140 3.14 12.38 -4.29
C LEU A 140 4.04 12.49 -5.51
N ASP A 141 4.39 13.71 -5.94
CA ASP A 141 5.32 13.92 -7.06
C ASP A 141 6.72 13.38 -6.75
N ASN A 142 7.15 13.47 -5.49
CA ASN A 142 8.41 12.89 -5.05
C ASN A 142 8.34 11.35 -5.04
N LEU A 143 7.23 10.77 -4.55
CA LEU A 143 7.01 9.31 -4.53
C LEU A 143 7.04 8.72 -5.94
N ILE A 144 6.33 9.34 -6.89
CA ILE A 144 6.29 8.89 -8.28
C ILE A 144 7.67 8.97 -8.93
N ARG A 145 8.45 10.03 -8.68
CA ARG A 145 9.83 10.10 -9.18
C ARG A 145 10.74 9.06 -8.55
N ALA A 146 10.54 8.75 -7.26
CA ALA A 146 11.29 7.70 -6.59
C ALA A 146 10.97 6.32 -7.20
N ALA A 147 9.68 6.05 -7.45
CA ALA A 147 9.19 4.80 -8.03
C ALA A 147 9.85 4.42 -9.37
N ASP A 148 10.16 5.40 -10.23
CA ASP A 148 10.85 5.18 -11.52
C ASP A 148 12.23 4.51 -11.35
N THR A 149 12.86 4.63 -10.17
CA THR A 149 14.19 4.09 -9.86
C THR A 149 14.22 3.12 -8.70
N LEU A 150 13.08 2.93 -8.02
CA LEU A 150 12.97 2.12 -6.83
C LEU A 150 13.13 0.65 -7.22
N ARG A 151 14.13 -0.02 -6.65
CA ARG A 151 14.12 -1.48 -6.58
C ARG A 151 13.40 -1.84 -5.30
N TYR A 152 12.41 -2.73 -5.38
CA TYR A 152 11.73 -3.20 -4.19
C TYR A 152 12.73 -3.84 -3.22
N SER A 153 12.73 -3.33 -1.99
CA SER A 153 13.70 -3.67 -0.94
C SER A 153 13.02 -4.22 0.30
N GLY A 154 11.86 -4.88 0.14
CA GLY A 154 11.13 -5.48 1.26
C GLY A 154 10.46 -4.44 2.16
N THR A 155 10.12 -3.26 1.65
CA THR A 155 9.55 -2.16 2.47
C THR A 155 8.07 -2.34 2.80
N PHE A 156 7.42 -3.37 2.23
CA PHE A 156 5.97 -3.56 2.16
C PHE A 156 5.28 -2.56 1.23
N VAL A 157 5.56 -1.27 1.41
CA VAL A 157 5.04 -0.20 0.57
C VAL A 157 5.85 -0.01 -0.71
N LEU A 158 5.21 0.57 -1.73
CA LEU A 158 5.81 0.91 -3.03
C LEU A 158 6.36 -0.31 -3.79
N ASP A 159 5.72 -1.47 -3.65
CA ASP A 159 6.05 -2.69 -4.41
C ASP A 159 5.47 -2.64 -5.84
N TYR A 160 5.94 -1.67 -6.62
CA TYR A 160 5.44 -1.45 -7.98
C TYR A 160 6.12 -2.39 -8.96
N PHE A 161 5.70 -3.65 -8.92
CA PHE A 161 6.21 -4.69 -9.79
C PHE A 161 5.24 -5.02 -10.94
N GLY A 162 5.80 -5.18 -12.14
CA GLY A 162 5.05 -5.60 -13.32
C GLY A 162 4.58 -4.44 -14.21
N ALA A 163 4.12 -4.78 -15.42
CA ALA A 163 3.76 -3.80 -16.44
C ALA A 163 2.50 -2.99 -16.09
N VAL A 164 1.71 -3.45 -15.11
CA VAL A 164 0.47 -2.79 -14.70
C VAL A 164 0.74 -1.45 -14.01
N TYR A 165 1.83 -1.33 -13.25
CA TYR A 165 2.26 -0.09 -12.59
C TYR A 165 2.89 0.89 -13.60
N SER A 166 2.10 1.29 -14.58
CA SER A 166 2.48 2.24 -15.60
C SER A 166 2.50 3.68 -15.05
N ARG A 167 3.19 4.58 -15.76
CA ARG A 167 3.15 6.03 -15.45
C ARG A 167 1.73 6.59 -15.45
N GLU A 168 0.86 6.05 -16.30
CA GLU A 168 -0.55 6.44 -16.36
C GLU A 168 -1.27 6.01 -15.08
N LEU A 169 -1.09 4.76 -14.64
CA LEU A 169 -1.68 4.27 -13.39
C LEU A 169 -1.25 5.11 -12.19
N LEU A 170 0.04 5.41 -12.07
CA LEU A 170 0.58 6.23 -10.98
C LEU A 170 0.02 7.66 -11.01
N ALA A 171 -0.08 8.27 -12.19
CA ALA A 171 -0.67 9.59 -12.36
C ALA A 171 -2.17 9.61 -11.97
N ASP A 172 -2.90 8.58 -12.36
CA ASP A 172 -4.31 8.38 -12.04
C ASP A 172 -4.56 8.14 -10.55
N SER A 173 -3.69 7.36 -9.91
CA SER A 173 -3.69 7.16 -8.46
C SER A 173 -3.45 8.47 -7.74
N ARG A 174 -2.47 9.26 -8.18
CA ARG A 174 -2.18 10.59 -7.62
C ARG A 174 -3.40 11.50 -7.72
N LEU A 175 -4.05 11.56 -8.88
CA LEU A 175 -5.26 12.37 -9.07
C LEU A 175 -6.41 11.89 -8.16
N ALA A 176 -6.56 10.58 -7.97
CA ALA A 176 -7.56 10.03 -7.05
C ALA A 176 -7.26 10.38 -5.59
N THR A 177 -6.02 10.18 -5.12
CA THR A 177 -5.59 10.51 -3.76
C THR A 177 -5.75 12.01 -3.48
N MET A 178 -5.28 12.88 -4.37
CA MET A 178 -5.46 14.33 -4.26
C MET A 178 -6.94 14.74 -4.17
N ARG A 179 -7.79 14.16 -5.02
CA ARG A 179 -9.23 14.42 -5.02
C ARG A 179 -9.89 13.92 -3.73
N ASN A 180 -9.48 12.78 -3.19
CA ASN A 180 -10.04 12.26 -1.94
C ASN A 180 -9.65 13.12 -0.73
N ILE A 181 -8.41 13.62 -0.70
CA ILE A 181 -7.95 14.55 0.35
C ILE A 181 -8.62 15.93 0.24
N ALA A 182 -8.89 16.40 -0.99
CA ALA A 182 -9.54 17.68 -1.21
C ALA A 182 -11.06 17.67 -0.94
N LYS A 183 -11.69 16.49 -0.79
CA LYS A 183 -13.12 16.40 -0.47
C LYS A 183 -13.36 16.91 0.95
N PRO A 184 -14.40 17.72 1.17
CA PRO A 184 -14.86 18.02 2.53
C PRO A 184 -15.17 16.73 3.27
N LEU A 185 -14.74 16.62 4.53
CA LEU A 185 -15.20 15.55 5.42
C LEU A 185 -16.74 15.65 5.52
N ILE A 186 -17.44 14.63 5.04
CA ILE A 186 -18.87 14.48 5.32
C ILE A 186 -18.94 13.95 6.75
N VAL A 187 -19.25 14.85 7.69
CA VAL A 187 -19.50 14.54 9.10
C VAL A 187 -20.95 14.16 9.29
#